data_AF-A0A1H9LGA6-F1
#
_entry.id   AF-A0A1H9LGA6-F1
#
_cell.length_a   1.000
_cell.length_b   1.000
_cell.length_c   1.000
_cell.angle_alpha   90.00
_cell.angle_beta   90.00
_cell.angle_gamma   90.00
#
_symmetry.space_group_name_H-M   'P 1'
#
loop_
_entity.id
_entity.type
_entity.pdbx_description
1 polymer ?
#
loop_
_entity_poly.entity_id
_entity_poly.type
_entity_poly.pdbx_seq_one_letter_code
_entity_poly.pdbx_strand_id
1 'polypeptide(L)' 'MGEMEFEQRELVKAVNLAVHEMNQSTKELRLSTPGGRFHVRWDEGGSATAMGQLAFFAEFLEVSGLFS' A
#
# COMPACT_ATOMS: atom_id res chain seq x y z
N MET A 1 38.05 -18.33 2.66
CA MET A 1 37.05 -17.36 3.11
C MET A 1 35.75 -18.12 3.22
N GLY A 2 35.41 -18.57 4.42
CA GLY A 2 34.23 -19.40 4.66
C GLY A 2 33.04 -18.49 4.90
N GLU A 3 32.02 -18.60 4.07
CA GLU A 3 30.71 -18.01 4.37
C GLU A 3 30.15 -18.76 5.56
N MET A 4 30.12 -18.12 6.73
CA MET A 4 29.42 -18.67 7.88
C MET A 4 27.94 -18.36 7.66
N GLU A 5 27.14 -19.39 7.37
CA GLU A 5 25.68 -19.30 7.48
C GLU A 5 25.35 -18.87 8.91
N PHE A 6 24.99 -17.61 9.07
CA PHE A 6 24.61 -17.06 10.35
C PHE A 6 23.20 -17.56 10.67
N GLU A 7 23.07 -18.55 11.57
CA GLU A 7 21.76 -18.98 12.04
C GLU A 7 21.06 -17.80 12.75
N GLN A 8 20.11 -17.21 12.04
CA GLN A 8 19.31 -16.11 12.54
C GLN A 8 18.51 -16.58 13.77
N ARG A 9 18.59 -15.84 14.89
CA ARG A 9 17.82 -16.12 16.11
C ARG A 9 16.32 -16.22 15.77
N GLU A 10 15.62 -17.18 16.38
CA GLU A 10 14.18 -17.44 16.16
C GLU A 10 13.31 -16.18 16.30
N LEU A 11 13.64 -15.29 17.25
CA LEU A 11 12.96 -14.01 17.41
C LEU A 11 13.07 -13.11 16.17
N VAL A 12 14.23 -13.06 15.54
CA VAL A 12 14.45 -12.24 14.34
C VAL A 12 13.69 -12.85 13.16
N LYS A 13 13.62 -14.18 13.06
CA LYS A 13 12.78 -14.85 12.04
C LYS A 13 11.31 -14.49 12.21
N ALA A 14 10.79 -14.56 13.44
CA ALA A 14 9.41 -14.21 13.75
C ALA A 14 9.09 -12.73 13.46
N VAL A 15 10.01 -11.82 13.78
CA VAL A 15 9.86 -10.38 13.46
C VAL A 15 9.84 -10.14 11.95
N ASN A 16 10.77 -10.74 11.20
CA ASN A 16 10.79 -10.59 9.74
C ASN A 16 9.51 -11.14 9.09
N LEU A 17 8.99 -12.27 9.59
CA LEU A 17 7.73 -12.84 9.14
C LEU A 17 6.56 -11.87 9.41
N ALA A 18 6.43 -11.35 10.63
CA ALA A 18 5.37 -10.43 10.99
C ALA A 18 5.40 -9.13 10.18
N VAL A 19 6.59 -8.57 9.93
CA VAL A 19 6.77 -7.38 9.07
C VAL A 19 6.36 -7.70 7.63
N HIS A 20 6.72 -8.88 7.12
CA HIS A 20 6.35 -9.29 5.77
C HIS A 20 4.83 -9.47 5.62
N GLU A 21 4.18 -10.12 6.58
CA GLU A 21 2.72 -10.28 6.62
C GLU A 21 1.98 -8.93 6.68
N MET A 22 2.50 -7.99 7.49
CA MET A 22 1.95 -6.63 7.58
C MET A 22 2.03 -5.89 6.24
N ASN A 23 3.15 -6.01 5.52
CA ASN A 23 3.33 -5.36 4.22
C ASN A 23 2.49 -6.02 3.11
N GLN A 24 2.17 -7.32 3.24
CA GLN A 24 1.31 -8.02 2.28
C GLN A 24 -0.18 -7.71 2.45
N SER A 25 -0.59 -7.03 3.53
CA SER A 25 -1.95 -6.55 3.74
C SER A 25 -2.25 -5.36 2.82
N THR A 26 -2.28 -5.61 1.51
CA THR A 26 -2.69 -4.59 0.55
C THR A 26 -4.20 -4.35 0.68
N LYS A 27 -4.57 -3.19 1.23
CA LYS A 27 -5.96 -2.82 1.42
C LYS A 27 -6.55 -2.32 0.09
N GLU A 28 -7.50 -3.07 -0.46
CA GLU A 28 -8.28 -2.60 -1.61
C GLU A 28 -9.23 -1.49 -1.13
N LEU A 29 -9.14 -0.32 -1.78
CA LEU A 29 -9.94 0.86 -1.47
C LEU A 29 -10.86 1.19 -2.63
N ARG A 30 -12.01 1.75 -2.33
CA ARG A 30 -13.01 2.14 -3.33
C ARG A 30 -13.31 3.61 -3.16
N LEU A 31 -13.09 4.38 -4.23
CA LEU A 31 -13.38 5.82 -4.25
C LEU A 31 -14.57 6.08 -5.16
N SER A 32 -15.48 6.95 -4.71
CA SER A 32 -16.63 7.38 -5.50
C SER A 32 -16.25 8.65 -6.26
N THR A 33 -16.60 8.70 -7.56
CA THR A 33 -16.33 9.87 -8.42
C THR A 33 -17.54 10.14 -9.32
N PRO A 34 -17.66 11.33 -9.92
CA PRO A 34 -18.73 11.61 -10.89
C PRO A 34 -18.75 10.64 -12.09
N GLY A 35 -17.58 10.11 -12.48
CA GLY A 35 -17.45 9.15 -13.59
C GLY A 35 -17.68 7.69 -13.22
N GLY A 36 -18.00 7.40 -11.95
CA GLY A 36 -18.20 6.04 -11.44
C GLY A 36 -17.29 5.72 -10.24
N ARG A 37 -16.94 4.45 -10.09
CA ARG A 37 -16.18 3.94 -8.94
C ARG A 37 -14.76 3.53 -9.33
N PHE A 38 -13.79 4.03 -8.59
CA PHE A 38 -12.39 3.63 -8.74
C PHE A 38 -12.07 2.52 -7.74
N HIS A 39 -11.45 1.44 -8.21
CA HIS A 39 -10.85 0.41 -7.37
C HIS A 39 -9.36 0.68 -7.29
N VAL A 40 -8.88 0.96 -6.09
CA VAL A 40 -7.51 1.37 -5.82
C VAL A 40 -6.82 0.31 -4.99
N ARG A 41 -5.61 -0.03 -5.42
CA ARG A 41 -4.72 -0.93 -4.69
C ARG A 41 -3.39 -0.20 -4.48
N TRP A 42 -2.98 -0.05 -3.23
CA TRP A 42 -1.68 0.54 -2.93
C TRP A 42 -0.56 -0.47 -3.12
N ASP A 43 0.52 -0.02 -3.74
CA ASP A 43 1.76 -0.76 -3.85
C ASP A 43 2.84 0.07 -3.15
N GLU A 44 3.33 -0.41 -2.00
CA GLU A 44 4.33 0.29 -1.20
C GLU A 44 5.69 0.39 -1.93
N GLY A 45 5.97 -0.52 -2.85
CA GLY A 45 7.14 -0.46 -3.74
C GLY A 45 6.88 0.30 -5.04
N GLY A 46 5.63 0.73 -5.26
CA GLY A 46 5.18 1.36 -6.49
C GLY A 46 5.66 2.80 -6.62
N SER A 47 6.08 3.19 -7.83
CA SER A 47 6.36 4.60 -8.13
C SER A 47 5.08 5.40 -8.29
N ALA A 48 5.15 6.71 -7.99
CA ALA A 48 4.04 7.61 -8.24
C ALA A 48 3.73 7.69 -9.75
N THR A 49 2.50 7.36 -10.12
CA THR A 49 2.01 7.45 -11.51
C THR A 49 0.93 8.52 -11.62
N ALA A 50 0.78 9.12 -12.81
CA ALA A 50 -0.31 10.06 -13.07
C ALA A 50 -1.69 9.45 -12.78
N MET A 51 -1.88 8.15 -13.06
CA MET A 51 -3.12 7.44 -12.74
C MET A 51 -3.33 7.30 -11.22
N GLY A 52 -2.28 6.96 -10.47
CA GLY A 52 -2.35 6.85 -9.01
C GLY A 52 -2.65 8.18 -8.32
N GLN A 53 -2.24 9.31 -8.92
CA GLN A 53 -2.56 10.65 -8.41
C GLN A 53 -4.06 10.96 -8.43
N LEU A 54 -4.83 10.39 -9.37
CA LEU A 54 -6.27 10.62 -9.46
C LEU A 54 -7.03 10.15 -8.20
N ALA A 55 -6.53 9.13 -7.51
CA ALA A 55 -7.11 8.67 -6.25
C ALA A 55 -7.07 9.75 -5.16
N PHE A 56 -5.95 10.48 -5.04
CA PHE A 56 -5.84 11.59 -4.08
C PHE A 56 -6.71 12.78 -4.46
N PHE A 57 -6.83 13.06 -5.77
CA PHE A 57 -7.71 14.14 -6.24
C PHE A 57 -9.19 13.82 -5.97
N ALA A 58 -9.62 12.57 -6.17
CA ALA A 58 -10.98 12.15 -5.86
C ALA A 58 -11.33 12.35 -4.37
N GLU A 59 -10.45 11.90 -3.47
CA GLU A 59 -10.62 12.10 -2.02
C GLU A 59 -10.65 13.59 -1.65
N PHE A 60 -9.79 14.40 -2.28
CA PHE A 60 -9.79 15.85 -2.07
C PHE A 60 -11.15 16.48 -2.41
N LEU A 61 -11.76 16.10 -3.54
CA LEU A 61 -13.07 16.64 -3.94
C LEU A 61 -14.17 16.29 -2.94
N GLU A 62 -14.15 15.07 -2.41
CA GLU A 62 -15.12 14.60 -1.40
C GLU A 62 -14.91 15.34 -0.06
N VAL A 63 -13.68 15.37 0.46
CA VAL A 63 -13.36 16.02 1.75
C VAL A 63 -13.55 17.54 1.70
N SER A 64 -13.27 18.17 0.56
CA SER A 64 -13.47 19.62 0.37
C SER A 64 -14.95 19.99 0.14
N GLY A 65 -15.84 19.01 -0.06
CA GLY A 65 -17.23 19.25 -0.41
C GLY A 65 -17.43 19.87 -1.78
N LEU A 66 -16.41 19.84 -2.65
CA LEU A 66 -16.53 20.20 -4.06
C LEU A 66 -17.28 19.14 -4.87
N PHE A 67 -17.45 17.96 -4.27
CA PHE A 67 -18.31 16.87 -4.72
C PHE A 67 -19.32 16.54 -3.62
N SER A 68 -20.62 16.61 -3.94
CA SER A 68 -21.75 16.26 -3.07
C SER A 68 -22.86 15.57 -3.86
#